data_AF-A0A7C7LTC0-F1
#
_entry.id   AF-A0A7C7LTC0-F1
#
_cell.length_a   1.000
_cell.length_b   1.000
_cell.length_c   1.000
_cell.angle_alpha   90.00
_cell.angle_beta   90.00
_cell.angle_gamma   90.00
#
_symmetry.space_group_name_H-M   'P 1'
#
loop_
_entity.id
_entity.type
_entity.pdbx_description
1 polymer ?
#
loop_
_entity_poly.entity_id
_entity_poly.type
_entity_poly.pdbx_seq_one_letter_code
_entity_poly.pdbx_strand_id
1 'polypeptide(L)'
;MRALYQLIRKYPGVSSFSIIEMTQNDGRFSDEMRNEQSVSQMMFELRDIVEDGGAPGTVNRALAVHDRLALAGLGDAYRYLVRSVERGEYFGIGDIQQELGRMSNSFQRKFNARIEYISADYPEVEEIYNSWLQLRYISNPIVRLNLAEW
;
A
#
# COMPACT_ATOMS: atom_id res chain seq x y z
N MET A 1 11.24 15.10 -3.23
CA MET A 1 10.14 15.21 -2.23
C MET A 1 8.72 15.07 -2.77
N ARG A 2 8.22 15.91 -3.70
CA ARG A 2 6.82 15.81 -4.18
C ARG A 2 6.46 14.42 -4.75
N ALA A 3 7.34 13.82 -5.55
CA ALA A 3 7.12 12.50 -6.12
C ALA A 3 7.05 11.39 -5.06
N LEU A 4 7.95 11.43 -4.08
CA LEU A 4 7.97 10.51 -2.93
C LEU A 4 6.67 10.61 -2.11
N TYR A 5 6.22 11.84 -1.80
CA TYR A 5 4.93 12.07 -1.12
C TYR A 5 3.76 11.44 -1.87
N GLN A 6 3.66 11.67 -3.19
CA GLN A 6 2.57 11.11 -4.00
C GLN A 6 2.61 9.58 -4.00
N LEU A 7 3.81 9.00 -4.01
CA LEU A 7 4.01 7.56 -3.96
C LEU A 7 3.54 6.98 -2.62
N ILE A 8 3.99 7.52 -1.48
CA ILE A 8 3.60 7.00 -0.16
C ILE A 8 2.14 7.28 0.19
N ARG A 9 1.55 8.33 -0.38
CA ARG A 9 0.11 8.58 -0.29
C ARG A 9 -0.68 7.51 -1.04
N LYS A 10 -0.22 7.13 -2.23
CA LYS A 10 -0.89 6.14 -3.07
C LYS A 10 -0.67 4.71 -2.58
N TYR A 11 0.54 4.42 -2.12
CA TYR A 11 0.97 3.10 -1.66
C TYR A 11 1.60 3.22 -0.26
N PRO A 12 0.80 3.45 0.78
CA PRO A 12 1.33 3.62 2.13
C PRO A 12 1.99 2.34 2.66
N GLY A 13 3.05 2.54 3.45
CA GLY A 13 3.83 1.49 4.10
C GLY A 13 4.86 0.77 3.24
N VAL A 14 4.91 1.01 1.92
CA VAL A 14 5.88 0.36 1.03
C VAL A 14 7.32 0.61 1.49
N SER A 15 8.15 -0.43 1.46
CA SER A 15 9.55 -0.33 1.85
C SER A 15 10.36 0.54 0.88
N SER A 16 11.50 1.10 1.34
CA SER A 16 12.43 1.83 0.47
C SER A 16 12.88 0.99 -0.73
N PHE A 17 13.12 -0.30 -0.53
CA PHE A 17 13.38 -1.26 -1.60
C PHE A 17 12.25 -1.32 -2.63
N SER A 18 10.99 -1.49 -2.19
CA SER A 18 9.84 -1.54 -3.11
C SER A 18 9.55 -0.20 -3.79
N ILE A 19 9.87 0.93 -3.14
CA ILE A 19 9.82 2.25 -3.79
C ILE A 19 10.74 2.30 -5.01
N ILE A 20 11.97 1.82 -4.88
CA ILE A 20 12.91 1.77 -6.01
C ILE A 20 12.36 0.88 -7.13
N GLU A 21 11.93 -0.34 -6.79
CA GLU A 21 11.34 -1.29 -7.74
C GLU A 21 10.19 -0.67 -8.55
N MET A 22 9.30 0.06 -7.86
CA MET A 22 8.13 0.71 -8.47
C MET A 22 8.48 1.91 -9.35
N THR A 23 9.63 2.53 -9.12
CA THR A 23 10.05 3.78 -9.78
C THR A 23 11.19 3.58 -10.78
N GLN A 24 11.78 2.40 -10.85
CA GLN A 24 13.01 2.09 -11.60
C GLN A 24 12.94 2.48 -13.09
N ASN A 25 11.75 2.41 -13.69
CA ASN A 25 11.52 2.71 -15.11
C ASN A 25 10.61 3.93 -15.34
N ASP A 26 10.35 4.73 -14.31
CA ASP A 26 9.48 5.90 -14.40
C ASP A 26 10.31 7.19 -14.43
N GLY A 27 10.40 7.79 -15.62
CA GLY A 27 11.18 9.01 -15.88
C GLY A 27 10.72 10.25 -15.11
N ARG A 28 9.63 10.18 -14.33
CA ARG A 28 9.19 11.25 -13.42
C ARG A 28 9.95 11.24 -12.09
N PHE A 29 10.65 10.17 -11.77
CA PHE A 29 11.42 10.02 -10.54
C PHE A 29 12.91 10.33 -10.78
N SER A 30 13.53 11.05 -9.84
CA SER A 30 14.93 11.44 -9.93
C SER A 30 15.86 10.23 -9.76
N ASP A 31 17.10 10.35 -10.26
CA ASP A 31 18.13 9.33 -10.07
C ASP A 31 18.39 9.03 -8.58
N GLU A 32 18.16 10.00 -7.68
CA GLU A 32 18.24 9.85 -6.23
C GLU A 32 17.26 8.80 -5.68
N MET A 33 16.12 8.58 -6.35
CA MET A 33 15.14 7.56 -5.95
C MET A 33 15.50 6.14 -6.45
N ARG A 34 16.69 5.96 -7.04
CA ARG A 34 17.23 4.65 -7.44
C ARG A 34 18.13 4.02 -6.37
N ASN A 35 18.34 4.71 -5.25
CA ASN A 35 19.17 4.24 -4.14
C ASN A 35 18.34 4.16 -2.85
N GLU A 36 18.39 3.01 -2.17
CA GLU A 36 17.62 2.75 -0.95
C GLU A 36 18.02 3.65 0.22
N GLN A 37 19.31 3.94 0.34
CA GLN A 37 19.81 4.85 1.37
C GLN A 37 19.29 6.27 1.11
N SER A 38 19.28 6.72 -0.14
CA SER A 38 18.75 8.02 -0.53
C SER A 38 17.24 8.12 -0.29
N VAL A 39 16.47 7.08 -0.64
CA VAL A 39 15.02 7.03 -0.34
C VAL A 39 14.76 7.08 1.15
N SER A 40 15.55 6.33 1.94
CA SER A 40 15.42 6.31 3.40
C SER A 40 15.75 7.68 4.01
N GLN A 41 16.78 8.36 3.50
CA GLN A 41 17.14 9.72 3.90
C GLN A 41 16.03 10.72 3.56
N MET A 42 15.47 10.67 2.34
CA MET A 42 14.34 11.53 1.96
C MET A 42 13.09 11.28 2.82
N MET A 43 12.84 10.04 3.23
CA MET A 43 11.75 9.72 4.16
C MET A 43 12.01 10.27 5.57
N PHE A 44 13.26 10.29 6.02
CA PHE A 44 13.65 10.92 7.28
C PHE A 44 13.44 12.43 7.24
N GLU A 45 13.96 13.09 6.20
CA GLU A 45 13.76 14.53 5.97
C GLU A 45 12.27 14.92 5.89
N LEU A 46 11.43 14.06 5.28
CA LEU A 46 9.99 14.29 5.25
C LEU A 46 9.36 14.29 6.64
N ARG A 47 9.84 13.42 7.55
CA ARG A 47 9.37 13.36 8.94
C ARG A 47 9.79 14.62 9.69
N ASP A 48 11.05 15.03 9.58
CA ASP A 48 11.54 16.27 10.19
C ASP A 48 10.71 17.48 9.76
N ILE A 49 10.45 17.64 8.47
CA ILE A 49 9.62 18.75 7.95
C ILE A 49 8.19 18.71 8.50
N VAL A 50 7.61 17.52 8.69
CA VAL A 50 6.27 17.36 9.28
C VAL A 50 6.28 17.68 10.77
N GLU A 51 7.29 17.24 11.51
CA GLU A 51 7.46 17.49 12.95
C GLU A 51 7.65 18.99 13.25
N ASP A 52 8.40 19.69 12.40
CA ASP A 52 8.61 21.14 12.49
C ASP A 52 7.38 21.97 12.06
N GLY A 53 6.28 21.32 11.65
CA GLY A 53 5.07 21.99 11.17
C GLY A 53 5.22 22.64 9.80
N GLY A 54 6.28 22.32 9.04
CA GLY A 54 6.56 22.86 7.72
C GLY A 54 5.77 22.21 6.58
N ALA A 55 4.99 21.16 6.86
CA ALA A 55 4.21 20.41 5.86
C ALA A 55 2.70 20.68 5.96
N PRO A 56 1.97 20.71 4.82
CA PRO A 56 0.51 20.70 4.82
C PRO A 56 -0.07 19.50 5.56
N GLY A 57 -1.24 19.65 6.18
CA GLY A 57 -1.91 18.56 6.93
C GLY A 57 -2.16 17.29 6.10
N THR A 58 -2.32 17.41 4.78
CA THR A 58 -2.45 16.26 3.86
C THR A 58 -1.15 15.46 3.72
N VAL A 59 0.01 16.10 3.85
CA VAL A 59 1.32 15.43 3.84
C VAL A 59 1.55 14.72 5.17
N ASN A 60 1.25 15.41 6.28
CA ASN A 60 1.30 14.83 7.62
C ASN A 60 0.42 13.56 7.70
N ARG A 61 -0.85 13.65 7.26
CA ARG A 61 -1.76 12.51 7.24
C ARG A 61 -1.23 11.34 6.41
N ALA A 62 -0.73 11.60 5.20
CA ALA A 62 -0.19 10.55 4.33
C ALA A 62 1.03 9.86 4.97
N LEU A 63 1.91 10.62 5.63
CA LEU A 63 3.06 10.07 6.33
C LEU A 63 2.65 9.23 7.53
N ALA A 64 1.66 9.67 8.32
CA ALA A 64 1.13 8.91 9.44
C ALA A 64 0.51 7.56 8.99
N VAL A 65 -0.23 7.55 7.88
CA VAL A 65 -0.78 6.31 7.30
C VAL A 65 0.34 5.40 6.81
N HIS A 66 1.33 5.97 6.11
CA HIS A 66 2.49 5.23 5.62
C HIS A 66 3.23 4.54 6.78
N ASP A 67 3.58 5.29 7.83
CA ASP A 67 4.30 4.76 8.98
C ASP A 67 3.48 3.70 9.72
N ARG A 68 2.16 3.90 9.85
CA ARG A 68 1.28 2.91 10.47
C ARG A 68 1.29 1.57 9.73
N LEU A 69 1.18 1.59 8.40
CA LEU A 69 1.19 0.39 7.57
C LEU A 69 2.57 -0.27 7.50
N ALA A 70 3.64 0.53 7.48
CA ALA A 70 5.03 0.04 7.55
C ALA A 70 5.28 -0.68 8.88
N LEU A 71 4.91 -0.07 10.01
CA LEU A 71 5.05 -0.65 11.36
C LEU A 71 4.26 -1.95 11.51
N ALA A 72 3.10 -2.03 10.86
CA ALA A 72 2.28 -3.23 10.81
C ALA A 72 2.84 -4.32 9.88
N GLY A 73 3.92 -4.05 9.14
CA GLY A 73 4.51 -4.97 8.17
C GLY A 73 3.57 -5.31 7.02
N LEU A 74 2.64 -4.39 6.69
CA LEU A 74 1.61 -4.61 5.68
C LEU A 74 1.88 -3.86 4.38
N GLY A 75 2.79 -2.89 4.34
CA GLY A 75 2.93 -1.98 3.21
C GLY A 75 3.10 -2.63 1.84
N ASP A 76 4.08 -3.54 1.71
CA ASP A 76 4.32 -4.21 0.43
C ASP A 76 3.11 -5.07 -0.01
N ALA A 77 2.34 -5.61 0.95
CA ALA A 77 1.11 -6.34 0.68
C ALA A 77 -0.05 -5.40 0.30
N TYR A 78 -0.15 -4.28 0.99
CA TYR A 78 -1.18 -3.26 0.80
C TYR A 78 -1.10 -2.64 -0.60
N ARG A 79 0.11 -2.49 -1.17
CA ARG A 79 0.30 -2.12 -2.58
C ARG A 79 -0.53 -2.99 -3.54
N TYR A 80 -0.69 -4.28 -3.26
CA TYR A 80 -1.48 -5.17 -4.11
C TYR A 80 -2.99 -4.97 -3.95
N LEU A 81 -3.46 -4.56 -2.77
CA LEU A 81 -4.86 -4.13 -2.59
C LEU A 81 -5.15 -2.91 -3.45
N VAL A 82 -4.28 -1.90 -3.41
CA VAL A 82 -4.40 -0.71 -4.27
C VAL A 82 -4.39 -1.13 -5.75
N ARG A 83 -3.43 -1.96 -6.19
CA ARG A 83 -3.39 -2.45 -7.57
C ARG A 83 -4.64 -3.23 -7.99
N SER A 84 -5.21 -4.00 -7.07
CA SER A 84 -6.47 -4.71 -7.30
C SER A 84 -7.60 -3.74 -7.65
N VAL A 85 -7.79 -2.74 -6.79
CA VAL A 85 -8.84 -1.74 -6.93
C VAL A 85 -8.64 -0.95 -8.22
N GLU A 86 -7.41 -0.54 -8.54
CA GLU A 86 -7.11 0.21 -9.77
C GLU A 86 -7.35 -0.58 -11.05
N ARG A 87 -7.12 -1.89 -11.03
CA ARG A 87 -7.27 -2.77 -12.20
C ARG A 87 -8.66 -3.40 -12.31
N GLY A 88 -9.46 -3.37 -11.24
CA GLY A 88 -10.67 -4.16 -11.13
C GLY A 88 -10.40 -5.68 -11.09
N GLU A 89 -9.17 -6.08 -10.74
CA GLU A 89 -8.72 -7.47 -10.72
C GLU A 89 -8.42 -7.89 -9.28
N TYR A 90 -9.05 -8.97 -8.81
CA TYR A 90 -8.79 -9.45 -7.44
C TYR A 90 -7.44 -10.19 -7.35
N PHE A 91 -6.51 -9.62 -6.59
CA PHE A 91 -5.31 -10.28 -6.10
C PHE A 91 -5.61 -10.80 -4.70
N GLY A 92 -5.77 -12.12 -4.56
CA GLY A 92 -6.00 -12.75 -3.28
C GLY A 92 -4.73 -12.78 -2.43
N ILE A 93 -4.90 -13.07 -1.13
CA ILE A 93 -3.75 -13.16 -0.21
C ILE A 93 -2.70 -14.17 -0.70
N GLY A 94 -3.13 -15.28 -1.30
CA GLY A 94 -2.22 -16.26 -1.90
C GLY A 94 -1.38 -15.69 -3.04
N ASP A 95 -2.01 -14.94 -3.96
CA ASP A 95 -1.32 -14.28 -5.08
C ASP A 95 -0.31 -13.25 -4.55
N ILE A 96 -0.72 -12.46 -3.54
CA ILE A 96 0.14 -11.48 -2.88
C ILE A 96 1.34 -12.16 -2.21
N GLN A 97 1.13 -13.32 -1.57
CA GLN A 97 2.22 -14.09 -0.96
C GLN A 97 3.21 -14.61 -2.00
N GLN A 98 2.71 -15.07 -3.15
CA GLN A 98 3.54 -15.54 -4.25
C GLN A 98 4.38 -14.39 -4.83
N GLU A 99 3.74 -13.26 -5.12
CA GLU A 99 4.40 -12.06 -5.65
C GLU A 99 5.46 -11.51 -4.68
N LEU A 100 5.20 -11.56 -3.37
CA LEU A 100 6.16 -11.11 -2.34
C LEU A 100 7.21 -12.17 -1.98
N GLY A 101 7.14 -13.39 -2.51
CA GLY A 101 7.99 -14.51 -2.09
C GLY A 101 7.80 -14.91 -0.62
N ARG A 102 6.64 -14.61 -0.02
CA ARG A 102 6.32 -14.83 1.41
C ARG A 102 5.29 -15.93 1.61
N MET A 103 5.69 -17.18 1.34
CA MET A 103 4.83 -18.36 1.49
C MET A 103 4.64 -18.84 2.93
N SER A 104 4.24 -17.94 3.85
CA SER A 104 4.03 -18.26 5.26
C SER A 104 2.59 -18.04 5.72
N ASN A 105 1.98 -19.04 6.37
CA ASN A 105 0.69 -18.88 7.05
C ASN A 105 0.69 -17.75 8.10
N SER A 106 1.87 -17.40 8.62
CA SER A 106 2.02 -16.27 9.55
C SER A 106 1.71 -14.92 8.89
N PHE A 107 1.99 -14.78 7.58
CA PHE A 107 1.70 -13.58 6.81
C PHE A 107 0.20 -13.39 6.69
N GLN A 108 -0.54 -14.41 6.25
CA GLN A 108 -1.99 -14.32 6.08
C GLN A 108 -2.70 -13.98 7.40
N ARG A 109 -2.29 -14.62 8.51
CA ARG A 109 -2.85 -14.31 9.85
C ARG A 109 -2.55 -12.86 10.26
N LYS A 110 -1.32 -12.39 10.09
CA LYS A 110 -0.94 -11.01 10.39
C LYS A 110 -1.68 -10.01 9.52
N PHE A 111 -1.81 -10.31 8.23
CA PHE A 111 -2.52 -9.47 7.28
C PHE A 111 -3.97 -9.27 7.72
N ASN A 112 -4.72 -10.37 7.86
CA ASN A 112 -6.13 -10.32 8.26
C ASN A 112 -6.33 -9.62 9.61
N ALA A 113 -5.50 -9.92 10.61
CA ALA A 113 -5.65 -9.35 11.95
C ALA A 113 -5.31 -7.86 12.03
N ARG A 114 -4.44 -7.35 11.14
CA ARG A 114 -3.92 -5.99 11.23
C ARG A 114 -4.61 -5.03 10.27
N ILE A 115 -4.97 -5.49 9.06
CA ILE A 115 -5.53 -4.60 8.05
C ILE A 115 -6.91 -4.07 8.47
N GLU A 116 -7.74 -4.93 9.06
CA GLU A 116 -9.08 -4.58 9.55
C GLU A 116 -9.01 -3.51 10.65
N TYR A 117 -8.08 -3.68 11.60
CA TYR A 117 -7.84 -2.71 12.66
C TYR A 117 -7.36 -1.37 12.09
N ILE A 118 -6.40 -1.39 11.16
CA ILE A 118 -5.86 -0.16 10.56
C ILE A 118 -6.93 0.53 9.70
N SER A 119 -7.77 -0.21 8.97
CA SER A 119 -8.86 0.43 8.21
C SER A 119 -9.82 1.19 9.11
N ALA A 120 -10.11 0.70 10.32
CA ALA A 120 -11.00 1.40 11.25
C ALA A 120 -10.46 2.78 11.69
N ASP A 121 -9.13 2.94 11.74
CA ASP A 121 -8.47 4.19 12.13
C ASP A 121 -8.22 5.15 10.95
N TYR A 122 -8.24 4.63 9.71
CA TYR A 122 -7.85 5.37 8.51
C TYR A 122 -8.87 5.17 7.37
N PRO A 123 -9.77 6.14 7.13
CA PRO A 123 -10.79 6.04 6.07
C PRO A 123 -10.22 5.79 4.67
N GLU A 124 -9.04 6.34 4.37
CA GLU A 124 -8.34 6.10 3.11
C GLU A 124 -7.84 4.65 2.94
N VAL A 125 -7.62 3.94 4.07
CA VAL A 125 -7.30 2.51 4.08
C VAL A 125 -8.57 1.67 4.01
N GLU A 126 -9.61 2.08 4.73
CA GLU A 126 -10.94 1.46 4.70
C GLU A 126 -11.52 1.41 3.28
N GLU A 127 -11.48 2.52 2.55
CA GLU A 127 -12.04 2.59 1.19
C GLU A 127 -11.42 1.54 0.25
N ILE A 128 -10.08 1.46 0.24
CA ILE A 128 -9.34 0.48 -0.57
C ILE A 128 -9.59 -0.94 -0.07
N TYR A 129 -9.60 -1.15 1.25
CA TYR A 129 -9.82 -2.48 1.82
C TYR A 129 -11.21 -3.01 1.50
N ASN A 130 -12.25 -2.18 1.66
CA ASN A 130 -13.63 -2.54 1.32
C ASN A 130 -13.81 -2.78 -0.18
N SER A 131 -13.19 -1.94 -1.03
CA SER A 131 -13.20 -2.16 -2.48
C SER A 131 -12.52 -3.48 -2.86
N TRP A 132 -11.41 -3.83 -2.21
CA TRP A 132 -10.75 -5.11 -2.40
C TRP A 132 -11.59 -6.30 -1.92
N LEU A 133 -12.31 -6.16 -0.80
CA LEU A 133 -13.27 -7.17 -0.32
C LEU A 133 -14.45 -7.34 -1.28
N GLN A 134 -14.94 -6.26 -1.89
CA GLN A 134 -15.95 -6.34 -2.94
C GLN A 134 -15.43 -7.09 -4.17
N LEU A 135 -14.21 -6.78 -4.63
CA LEU A 135 -13.54 -7.51 -5.71
C LEU A 135 -13.40 -9.00 -5.40
N ARG A 136 -13.05 -9.36 -4.16
CA ARG A 136 -13.04 -10.75 -3.68
C ARG A 136 -14.39 -11.42 -3.84
N TYR A 137 -15.45 -10.73 -3.44
CA TYR A 137 -16.82 -11.26 -3.50
C TYR A 137 -17.25 -11.49 -4.96
N ILE A 138 -17.10 -10.49 -5.83
CA ILE A 138 -17.53 -10.61 -7.23
C ILE A 138 -16.64 -11.52 -8.06
N SER A 139 -15.39 -11.75 -7.65
CA SER A 139 -14.48 -12.67 -8.35
C SER A 139 -14.74 -14.13 -7.98
N ASN A 140 -15.55 -14.40 -6.95
CA ASN A 140 -15.91 -15.76 -6.55
C ASN A 140 -16.71 -16.44 -7.67
N PRO A 141 -16.27 -17.62 -8.18
CA PRO A 141 -16.96 -18.31 -9.28
C PRO A 141 -18.44 -18.58 -9.01
N ILE A 142 -18.81 -18.91 -7.78
CA ILE A 142 -20.21 -19.17 -7.38
C ILE A 142 -21.02 -17.88 -7.48
N VAL A 143 -20.46 -16.76 -7.02
CA VAL A 143 -21.12 -15.45 -7.11
C VAL A 143 -21.24 -15.00 -8.56
N ARG A 144 -20.20 -15.20 -9.38
CA ARG A 144 -20.23 -14.87 -10.82
C ARG A 144 -21.30 -15.65 -11.58
N LEU A 145 -21.47 -16.94 -11.25
CA LEU A 145 -22.55 -17.76 -11.83
C LEU A 145 -23.92 -17.16 -11.50
N ASN A 146 -24.15 -16.78 -10.24
CA ASN A 146 -25.42 -16.18 -9.83
C ASN A 146 -25.63 -14.75 -10.34
N LEU A 147 -24.57 -13.97 -10.56
CA LEU A 147 -24.65 -12.62 -11.16
C LEU A 147 -24.92 -12.66 -12.67
N ALA A 148 -24.56 -13.74 -13.36
CA ALA A 148 -24.78 -13.89 -14.81
C ALA A 148 -26.18 -14.41 -15.16
N GLU A 149 -26.94 -14.90 -14.18
CA GLU A 149 -28.31 -15.42 -14.34
C GLU A 149 -29.40 -14.34 -14.20
N TRP A 150 -29.03 -13.07 -14.01
CA TRP A 150 -29.94 -11.93 -13.84
C TRP A 150 -29.73 -10.84 -14.89
#